data_AF-A0A9X4R965-F1
#
_entry.id   AF-A0A9X4R965-F1
#
_cell.length_a   1.000
_cell.length_b   1.000
_cell.length_c   1.000
_cell.angle_alpha   90.00
_cell.angle_beta   90.00
_cell.angle_gamma   90.00
#
_symmetry.space_group_name_H-M   'P 1'
#
loop_
_entity.id
_entity.type
_entity.pdbx_description
1 polymer ?
#
loop_
_entity_poly.entity_id
_entity_poly.type
_entity_poly.pdbx_seq_one_letter_code
_entity_poly.pdbx_strand_id
1 'polypeptide(L)'
;MSYLHFLPRSTPAMAVMLEDLGNPSARAIARAMGVHERTVERWRSLGRAPKPVMLALFFATRWGRSAVNCQAVNDARLYFGYASALRTELDAANAKLARLGQIGEFGSANDPAPGAPAGAPQSTVVAHAGQPLATTEEPVKPARLTRAN
;
A
#
# COMPACT_ATOMS: atom_id res chain seq x y z
N MET A 1 -9.83 -3.49 -0.80
CA MET A 1 -9.87 -4.56 -1.81
C MET A 1 -9.48 -5.88 -1.15
N SER A 2 -10.24 -6.96 -1.37
CA SER A 2 -9.90 -8.28 -0.81
C SER A 2 -8.93 -9.00 -1.75
N TYR A 3 -7.73 -9.33 -1.27
CA TYR A 3 -6.71 -10.06 -2.04
C TYR A 3 -7.04 -11.55 -2.25
N LEU A 4 -8.15 -12.04 -1.69
CA LEU A 4 -8.56 -13.44 -1.82
C LEU A 4 -8.95 -13.83 -3.25
N HIS A 5 -9.32 -12.86 -4.10
CA HIS A 5 -9.68 -13.13 -5.49
C HIS A 5 -8.49 -13.60 -6.35
N PHE A 6 -7.26 -13.38 -5.89
CA PHE A 6 -6.04 -13.82 -6.57
C PHE A 6 -5.72 -15.30 -6.37
N LEU A 7 -6.39 -15.97 -5.43
CA LEU A 7 -6.17 -17.39 -5.22
C LEU A 7 -6.68 -18.17 -6.43
N PRO A 8 -5.85 -19.06 -7.01
CA PRO A 8 -6.28 -19.90 -8.12
C PRO A 8 -7.48 -20.75 -7.68
N ARG A 9 -8.52 -20.79 -8.52
CA ARG A 9 -9.76 -21.51 -8.23
C ARG A 9 -9.55 -23.02 -8.20
N SER A 10 -8.64 -23.51 -9.03
CA SER A 10 -8.23 -24.91 -9.11
C SER A 10 -6.71 -25.01 -9.19
N THR A 11 -6.19 -26.11 -8.67
CA THR A 11 -4.78 -26.50 -8.84
C THR A 11 -4.74 -27.79 -9.65
N PRO A 12 -3.71 -28.00 -10.48
CA PRO A 12 -3.41 -29.30 -11.07
C PRO A 12 -3.27 -30.41 -10.02
N ALA A 13 -3.28 -31.66 -10.49
CA ALA A 13 -3.02 -32.81 -9.65
C ALA A 13 -1.65 -32.70 -8.97
N MET A 14 -1.53 -33.22 -7.75
CA MET A 14 -0.30 -33.11 -6.96
C MET A 14 0.91 -33.69 -7.72
N ALA A 15 0.74 -34.83 -8.40
CA ALA A 15 1.79 -35.44 -9.20
C ALA A 15 2.37 -34.50 -10.28
N VAL A 16 1.50 -33.81 -11.03
CA VAL A 16 1.90 -32.86 -12.08
C VAL A 16 2.68 -31.68 -11.49
N MET A 17 2.24 -31.18 -10.32
CA MET A 17 2.97 -30.11 -9.64
C MET A 17 4.35 -30.57 -9.15
N LEU A 18 4.44 -31.79 -8.61
CA LEU A 18 5.72 -32.34 -8.16
C LEU A 18 6.67 -32.61 -9.32
N GLU A 19 6.16 -33.02 -10.47
CA GLU A 19 6.95 -33.21 -11.69
C GLU A 19 7.57 -31.89 -12.16
N ASP A 20 6.81 -30.80 -12.23
CA ASP A 20 7.33 -29.45 -12.55
C ASP A 20 8.40 -28.99 -11.55
N LEU A 21 8.29 -29.41 -10.29
CA LEU A 21 9.25 -29.14 -9.22
C LEU A 21 10.47 -30.09 -9.23
N GLY A 22 10.59 -30.99 -10.21
CA GLY A 22 11.71 -31.93 -10.32
C GLY A 22 11.61 -33.14 -9.38
N ASN A 23 10.39 -33.55 -9.02
CA ASN A 23 10.10 -34.68 -8.14
C ASN A 23 10.88 -34.66 -6.82
N PRO A 24 10.72 -33.59 -5.99
CA PRO A 24 11.47 -33.45 -4.74
C PRO A 24 11.19 -34.62 -3.78
N SER A 25 12.14 -34.96 -2.91
CA SER A 25 11.92 -36.03 -1.92
C SER A 25 10.82 -35.67 -0.91
N ALA A 26 10.19 -36.68 -0.30
CA ALA A 26 9.17 -36.43 0.74
C ALA A 26 9.74 -35.62 1.92
N ARG A 27 11.02 -35.86 2.27
CA ARG A 27 11.77 -35.07 3.26
C ARG A 27 11.89 -33.59 2.90
N ALA A 28 12.15 -33.27 1.64
CA ALA A 28 12.26 -31.88 1.19
C ALA A 28 10.90 -31.15 1.29
N ILE A 29 9.83 -31.81 0.84
CA ILE A 29 8.46 -31.26 0.95
C ILE A 29 8.05 -31.11 2.42
N ALA A 30 8.34 -32.12 3.24
CA ALA A 30 8.03 -32.12 4.66
C ALA A 30 8.69 -30.95 5.39
N ARG A 31 9.98 -30.70 5.12
CA ARG A 31 10.72 -29.55 5.64
C ARG A 31 10.12 -28.22 5.18
N ALA A 32 9.79 -28.09 3.90
CA ALA A 32 9.21 -26.85 3.37
C ALA A 32 7.81 -26.55 3.94
N MET A 33 7.02 -27.60 4.20
CA MET A 33 5.64 -27.48 4.68
C MET A 33 5.51 -27.53 6.21
N GLY A 34 6.59 -27.79 6.94
CA GLY A 34 6.56 -27.91 8.41
C GLY A 34 5.78 -29.13 8.91
N VAL A 35 5.81 -30.25 8.18
CA VAL A 35 5.09 -31.48 8.53
C VAL A 35 6.04 -32.68 8.61
N HIS A 36 5.56 -33.80 9.15
CA HIS A 36 6.30 -35.06 9.16
C HIS A 36 6.32 -35.73 7.78
N GLU A 37 7.41 -36.44 7.43
CA GLU A 37 7.58 -37.11 6.12
C GLU A 37 6.45 -38.10 5.81
N ARG A 38 6.02 -38.87 6.82
CA ARG A 38 4.87 -39.79 6.74
C ARG A 38 3.58 -39.11 6.27
N THR A 39 3.39 -37.84 6.60
CA THR A 39 2.24 -37.06 6.15
C THR A 39 2.31 -36.77 4.65
N VAL A 40 3.50 -36.44 4.15
CA VAL A 40 3.73 -36.22 2.71
C VAL A 40 3.56 -37.51 1.92
N GLU A 41 4.07 -38.63 2.43
CA GLU A 41 3.88 -39.94 1.78
C GLU A 41 2.40 -40.34 1.72
N ARG A 42 1.63 -40.04 2.77
CA ARG A 42 0.18 -40.20 2.74
C ARG A 42 -0.48 -39.33 1.66
N TRP A 43 -0.02 -38.09 1.48
CA TRP A 43 -0.58 -37.23 0.41
C TRP A 43 -0.25 -37.75 -0.99
N ARG A 44 0.96 -38.31 -1.17
CA ARG A 44 1.37 -38.94 -2.42
C ARG A 44 0.51 -40.15 -2.76
N SER A 45 0.29 -41.05 -1.81
CA SER A 45 -0.55 -42.23 -2.04
C SER A 45 -2.01 -41.87 -2.34
N LEU A 46 -2.52 -40.79 -1.74
CA LEU A 46 -3.86 -40.26 -2.01
C LEU A 46 -3.91 -39.38 -3.28
N GLY A 47 -2.78 -39.02 -3.87
CA GLY A 47 -2.69 -38.07 -4.99
C GLY A 47 -3.13 -36.63 -4.66
N ARG A 48 -3.34 -36.31 -3.37
CA ARG A 48 -3.84 -35.00 -2.92
C ARG A 48 -3.35 -34.63 -1.52
N ALA A 49 -3.16 -33.32 -1.32
CA ALA A 49 -2.86 -32.71 -0.03
C ALA A 49 -3.98 -31.73 0.40
N PRO A 50 -3.98 -31.23 1.64
CA PRO A 50 -4.85 -30.15 2.06
C PRO A 50 -4.73 -28.92 1.16
N LYS A 51 -5.81 -28.17 0.97
CA LYS A 51 -5.87 -27.03 0.04
C LYS A 51 -4.74 -25.99 0.24
N PRO A 52 -4.37 -25.59 1.47
CA PRO A 52 -3.26 -24.66 1.67
C PRO A 52 -1.92 -25.21 1.14
N VAL A 53 -1.67 -26.51 1.30
CA VAL A 53 -0.46 -27.18 0.80
C VAL A 53 -0.47 -27.24 -0.72
N MET A 54 -1.62 -27.56 -1.32
CA MET A 54 -1.78 -27.57 -2.77
C MET A 54 -1.52 -26.17 -3.36
N LEU A 55 -2.00 -25.12 -2.71
CA LEU A 55 -1.74 -23.73 -3.11
C LEU A 55 -0.27 -23.34 -2.94
N ALA A 56 0.38 -23.76 -1.85
CA ALA A 56 1.81 -23.51 -1.65
C ALA A 56 2.66 -24.20 -2.72
N LEU A 57 2.36 -25.46 -3.04
CA LEU A 57 3.02 -26.20 -4.13
C LEU A 57 2.77 -25.53 -5.49
N PHE A 58 1.52 -25.12 -5.76
CA PHE A 58 1.16 -24.36 -6.95
C PHE A 58 2.05 -23.12 -7.11
N PHE A 59 2.20 -22.29 -6.07
CA PHE A 59 2.98 -21.05 -6.20
C PHE A 59 4.49 -21.28 -6.32
N ALA A 60 4.99 -22.45 -5.92
CA ALA A 60 6.40 -22.83 -6.15
C ALA A 60 6.68 -23.24 -7.60
N THR A 61 5.68 -23.69 -8.34
CA THR A 61 5.83 -24.14 -9.73
C THR A 61 6.19 -23.00 -10.67
N ARG A 62 6.64 -23.32 -11.89
CA ARG A 62 6.95 -22.32 -12.93
C ARG A 62 5.71 -21.48 -13.30
N TRP A 63 4.56 -22.12 -13.45
CA TRP A 63 3.32 -21.47 -13.86
C TRP A 63 2.70 -20.64 -12.73
N GLY A 64 2.78 -21.11 -11.48
CA GLY A 64 2.40 -20.30 -10.31
C GLY A 64 3.26 -19.04 -10.16
N ARG A 65 4.59 -19.17 -10.31
CA ARG A 65 5.50 -18.01 -10.31
C ARG A 65 5.22 -17.04 -11.46
N SER A 66 4.92 -17.56 -12.65
CA SER A 66 4.54 -16.73 -13.80
C SER A 66 3.28 -15.91 -13.51
N ALA A 67 2.25 -16.51 -12.91
CA ALA A 67 1.01 -15.82 -12.57
C ALA A 67 1.25 -14.66 -11.59
N VAL A 68 2.05 -14.88 -10.54
CA VAL A 68 2.41 -13.84 -9.57
C VAL A 68 3.19 -12.70 -10.24
N ASN A 69 4.17 -13.04 -11.09
CA ASN A 69 4.97 -12.05 -11.79
C ASN A 69 4.14 -11.20 -12.76
N CYS A 70 3.25 -11.83 -13.54
CA CYS A 70 2.33 -11.11 -14.42
C CYS A 70 1.47 -10.12 -13.63
N GLN A 71 0.97 -10.51 -12.46
CA GLN A 71 0.19 -9.61 -11.62
C GLN A 71 1.02 -8.42 -11.12
N ALA A 72 2.23 -8.67 -10.61
CA ALA A 72 3.11 -7.61 -10.14
C ALA A 72 3.43 -6.58 -11.25
N VAL A 73 3.67 -7.05 -12.48
CA VAL A 73 3.90 -6.19 -13.64
C VAL A 73 2.65 -5.38 -14.00
N ASN A 74 1.46 -6.00 -13.97
CA ASN A 74 0.20 -5.32 -14.24
C ASN A 74 -0.09 -4.23 -13.19
N ASP A 75 0.10 -4.54 -11.91
CA ASP A 75 -0.08 -3.60 -10.81
C ASP A 75 0.89 -2.42 -10.96
N ALA A 76 2.17 -2.69 -11.24
CA ALA A 76 3.16 -1.64 -11.46
C ALA A 76 2.80 -0.71 -12.62
N ARG A 77 2.34 -1.27 -13.74
CA ARG A 77 1.87 -0.49 -14.90
C ARG A 77 0.64 0.36 -14.56
N LEU A 78 -0.32 -0.20 -13.83
CA LEU A 78 -1.52 0.51 -13.40
C LEU A 78 -1.15 1.71 -12.52
N TYR A 79 -0.32 1.50 -11.49
CA TYR A 79 0.10 2.58 -10.60
C TYR A 79 0.94 3.63 -11.31
N PHE A 80 1.81 3.23 -12.24
CA PHE A 80 2.56 4.17 -13.06
C PHE A 80 1.64 5.06 -13.92
N GLY A 81 0.65 4.45 -14.58
CA GLY A 81 -0.35 5.18 -15.37
C GLY A 81 -1.16 6.15 -14.51
N TYR A 82 -1.60 5.68 -13.34
CA TYR A 82 -2.34 6.51 -12.37
C TYR A 82 -1.52 7.71 -11.89
N ALA A 83 -0.26 7.49 -11.50
CA ALA A 83 0.63 8.57 -11.07
C ALA A 83 0.91 9.59 -12.19
N SER A 84 1.04 9.12 -13.43
CA SER A 84 1.28 9.98 -14.60
C SER A 84 0.06 10.84 -14.92
N ALA A 85 -1.15 10.27 -14.84
CA ALA A 85 -2.40 11.01 -15.01
C ALA A 85 -2.56 12.08 -13.92
N LEU A 86 -2.34 11.72 -12.65
CA LEU A 86 -2.42 12.66 -11.53
C LEU A 86 -1.41 13.80 -11.66
N ARG A 87 -0.19 13.51 -12.13
CA ARG A 87 0.82 14.54 -12.41
C ARG A 87 0.33 15.53 -13.47
N THR A 88 -0.20 15.02 -14.58
CA THR A 88 -0.74 15.83 -15.67
C THR A 88 -1.88 16.74 -15.20
N GLU A 89 -2.76 16.23 -14.34
CA GLU A 89 -3.86 17.01 -13.77
C GLU A 89 -3.36 18.12 -12.84
N LEU A 90 -2.38 17.83 -11.99
CA LEU A 90 -1.75 18.83 -11.12
C LEU A 90 -1.07 19.93 -11.94
N ASP A 91 -0.33 19.55 -12.98
CA ASP A 91 0.36 20.51 -13.85
C ASP A 91 -0.66 21.39 -14.60
N ALA A 92 -1.75 20.81 -15.10
CA ALA A 92 -2.85 21.55 -15.72
C ALA A 92 -3.57 22.49 -14.74
N ALA A 93 -3.80 22.06 -13.50
CA ALA A 93 -4.39 22.89 -12.46
C ALA A 93 -3.48 24.07 -12.07
N ASN A 94 -2.19 23.80 -11.88
CA ASN A 94 -1.19 24.82 -11.59
C ASN A 94 -1.03 25.81 -12.73
N ALA A 95 -1.05 25.36 -13.98
CA ALA A 95 -1.02 26.24 -15.14
C ALA A 95 -2.23 27.18 -15.20
N LYS A 96 -3.43 26.70 -14.85
CA LYS A 96 -4.63 27.54 -14.73
C LYS A 96 -4.48 28.59 -13.63
N LEU A 97 -4.01 28.18 -12.44
CA LEU A 97 -3.75 29.10 -11.33
C LEU A 97 -2.72 30.16 -11.71
N ALA A 98 -1.62 29.77 -12.34
CA ALA A 98 -0.59 30.68 -12.81
C ALA A 98 -1.14 31.70 -13.83
N ARG A 99 -1.95 31.23 -14.79
CA ARG A 99 -2.63 32.10 -15.76
C ARG A 99 -3.56 33.11 -15.07
N LEU A 100 -4.36 32.66 -14.10
CA LEU A 100 -5.24 33.55 -13.34
C LEU A 100 -4.43 34.58 -12.54
N GLY A 101 -3.34 34.16 -11.91
CA GLY A 101 -2.43 35.06 -11.19
C GLY A 101 -1.73 36.10 -12.09
N GLN A 102 -1.49 35.77 -13.36
CA GLN A 102 -0.95 36.74 -14.34
C GLN A 102 -2.00 37.77 -14.79
N ILE A 103 -3.27 37.37 -14.86
CA ILE A 103 -4.35 38.24 -15.36
C ILE A 103 -4.90 39.15 -14.24
N GLY A 104 -4.80 38.74 -12.99
CA GLY A 104 -5.38 39.49 -11.88
C GLY A 104 -4.37 40.33 -11.10
N GLU A 105 -4.47 41.67 -11.23
CA GLU A 105 -4.52 42.52 -10.04
C GLU A 105 -5.88 42.25 -9.38
N PHE A 106 -5.96 41.19 -8.58
CA PHE A 106 -7.16 40.94 -7.81
C PHE A 106 -7.16 41.92 -6.66
N GLY A 107 -7.71 43.10 -6.92
CA GLY A 107 -8.34 43.89 -5.89
C GLY A 107 -9.39 43.00 -5.24
N SER A 108 -9.17 42.49 -4.02
CA SER A 108 -10.20 41.68 -3.36
C SER A 108 -11.47 42.52 -3.24
N ALA A 109 -12.66 41.92 -3.27
CA ALA A 109 -13.89 42.65 -2.95
C ALA A 109 -13.88 43.23 -1.51
N ASN A 110 -12.94 42.78 -0.68
CA ASN A 110 -12.60 43.29 0.65
C ASN A 110 -11.36 44.20 0.68
N ASP A 111 -10.77 44.52 -0.47
CA ASP A 111 -9.67 45.47 -0.48
C ASP A 111 -10.21 46.82 0.00
N PRO A 112 -9.52 47.47 0.95
CA PRO A 112 -9.97 48.76 1.46
C PRO A 112 -10.06 49.73 0.29
N ALA A 113 -11.23 50.34 0.12
CA ALA A 113 -11.46 51.30 -0.96
C ALA A 113 -10.36 52.39 -0.93
N PRO A 114 -9.88 52.87 -2.09
CA PRO A 114 -8.88 53.93 -2.13
C PRO A 114 -9.40 55.16 -1.37
N GLY A 115 -8.76 55.51 -0.25
CA GLY A 115 -9.18 56.62 0.63
C GLY A 115 -10.06 56.21 1.82
N ALA A 116 -10.42 54.93 1.97
CA ALA A 116 -10.93 54.44 3.24
C ALA A 116 -9.79 54.50 4.27
N PRO A 117 -9.97 55.16 5.43
CA PRO A 117 -8.97 55.07 6.49
C PRO A 117 -8.78 53.59 6.82
N ALA A 118 -7.54 53.14 6.96
CA ALA A 118 -7.27 51.83 7.55
C ALA A 118 -8.06 51.79 8.85
N GLY A 119 -9.17 51.04 8.86
CA GLY A 119 -9.99 50.89 10.03
C GLY A 119 -9.05 50.45 11.12
N ALA A 120 -8.94 51.26 12.17
CA ALA A 120 -8.10 50.97 13.33
C ALA A 120 -8.26 49.48 13.65
N PRO A 121 -7.18 48.76 13.99
CA PRO A 121 -7.30 47.37 14.37
C PRO A 121 -8.42 47.32 15.40
N GLN A 122 -9.53 46.64 15.07
CA GLN A 122 -10.52 46.33 16.07
C GLN A 122 -9.82 45.34 16.97
N SER A 123 -9.10 45.88 17.95
CA SER A 123 -8.78 45.24 19.19
C SER A 123 -10.11 44.91 19.83
N THR A 124 -10.76 43.87 19.33
CA THR A 124 -11.77 43.17 20.09
C THR A 124 -10.97 42.40 21.12
N VAL A 125 -10.55 43.13 22.14
CA VAL A 125 -10.22 42.58 23.44
C VAL A 125 -11.52 41.93 23.92
N VAL A 126 -11.73 40.68 23.54
CA VAL A 126 -12.63 39.82 24.30
C VAL A 126 -11.79 39.30 25.45
N ALA A 127 -11.74 40.09 26.52
CA ALA A 127 -11.28 39.64 27.82
C ALA A 127 -12.24 38.54 28.33
N HIS A 128 -11.79 37.32 28.10
CA HIS A 128 -11.97 36.09 28.86
C HIS A 128 -12.94 36.10 30.06
N ALA A 129 -13.91 35.19 30.05
CA ALA A 129 -14.45 34.57 31.27
C ALA A 129 -14.65 33.06 31.06
N GLY A 130 -13.64 32.29 31.46
CA GLY A 130 -13.82 30.92 31.97
C GLY A 130 -13.81 29.79 30.96
N GLN A 131 -12.64 29.19 30.72
CA GLN A 131 -12.31 27.83 31.21
C GLN A 131 -10.92 27.39 30.72
N PRO A 132 -10.16 26.62 31.54
CA PRO A 132 -8.74 26.40 31.33
C PRO A 132 -8.51 25.25 30.32
N LEU A 133 -7.73 25.52 29.28
CA LEU A 133 -7.13 24.45 28.48
C LEU A 133 -5.77 24.11 29.10
N ALA A 134 -5.72 22.99 29.82
CA ALA A 134 -4.48 22.40 30.29
C ALA A 134 -3.64 21.97 29.08
N THR A 135 -2.56 22.70 28.82
CA THR A 135 -1.48 22.29 27.94
C THR A 135 -0.62 21.28 28.68
N THR A 136 -0.75 20.00 28.36
CA THR A 136 0.31 19.01 28.63
C THR A 136 0.99 18.73 27.31
N GLU A 137 2.00 19.53 26.99
CA GLU A 137 3.07 19.10 26.09
C GLU A 137 3.85 18.01 26.81
N GLU A 138 3.79 16.77 26.32
CA GLU A 138 4.72 15.72 26.70
C GLU A 138 5.79 15.58 25.60
N PRO A 139 7.09 15.74 25.92
CA PRO A 139 8.16 15.60 24.94
C PRO A 139 8.44 14.12 24.64
N VAL A 140 8.20 13.70 23.39
CA VAL A 140 8.59 12.35 22.92
C VAL A 140 10.12 12.28 22.81
N LYS A 141 10.73 11.54 23.74
CA LYS A 141 12.15 11.15 23.75
C LYS A 141 12.53 10.36 22.48
N PRO A 142 13.67 10.64 21.83
CA PRO A 142 14.24 9.72 20.85
C PRO A 142 14.78 8.46 21.53
N ALA A 143 14.32 7.29 21.10
CA ALA A 143 14.84 6.00 21.53
C ALA A 143 16.32 5.84 21.09
N ARG A 144 17.16 5.46 22.06
CA ARG A 144 18.59 5.18 21.88
C ARG A 144 18.79 4.07 20.84
N LEU A 145 19.61 4.37 19.83
CA LEU A 145 20.36 3.36 19.08
C LEU A 145 21.33 2.68 20.04
N THR A 146 21.05 1.44 20.45
CA THR A 146 22.06 0.57 21.05
C THR A 146 22.74 -0.22 19.94
N ARG A 147 23.99 0.17 19.64
CA ARG A 147 25.02 -0.71 19.08
C ARG A 147 25.45 -1.75 20.12
N ALA A 148 26.12 -2.79 19.62
CA ALA A 148 26.87 -3.87 20.29
C ALA A 148 26.10 -5.20 20.29
N ASN A 149 26.62 -6.32 19.80
CA ASN A 149 27.97 -6.71 19.36
C ASN A 149 27.86 -7.75 18.23
#